data_AF-A0A9E3EG57-F1
#
_entry.id   AF-A0A9E3EG57-F1
#
_cell.length_a   1.000
_cell.length_b   1.000
_cell.length_c   1.000
_cell.angle_alpha   90.00
_cell.angle_beta   90.00
_cell.angle_gamma   90.00
#
_symmetry.space_group_name_H-M   'P 1'
#
loop_
_entity.id
_entity.type
_entity.pdbx_description
1 polymer ?
#
loop_
_entity_poly.entity_id
_entity_poly.type
_entity_poly.pdbx_seq_one_letter_code
_entity_poly.pdbx_strand_id
1 'polypeptide(L)'
;MLKSIDPMLNPDVLQALCAMGHGDDLVLCDMNFPADAVARHSVTGKLLRIDNVTAARAARAILSVLPLDSFVDQPALRMEVVGNPAEVPAVQAEVQA
;
A
#
# COMPACT_ATOMS: atom_id res chain seq x y z
N MET A 1 -11.73 -15.69 5.12
CA MET A 1 -10.48 -15.83 5.90
C MET A 1 -9.81 -17.15 5.52
N LEU A 2 -8.50 -17.13 5.30
CA LEU A 2 -7.68 -18.30 4.99
C LEU A 2 -6.67 -18.54 6.13
N LYS A 3 -6.13 -19.76 6.23
CA LYS A 3 -5.09 -20.07 7.22
C LYS A 3 -3.80 -19.31 6.88
N SER A 4 -3.18 -18.71 7.88
CA SER A 4 -1.90 -17.97 7.78
C SER A 4 -1.90 -16.75 6.84
N ILE A 5 -3.06 -16.26 6.41
CA ILE A 5 -3.19 -15.06 5.59
C ILE A 5 -3.99 -14.01 6.37
N ASP A 6 -3.50 -12.77 6.39
CA ASP A 6 -4.17 -11.67 7.07
C ASP A 6 -5.60 -11.50 6.53
N PRO A 7 -6.63 -11.53 7.40
CA PRO A 7 -8.03 -11.47 6.96
C PRO A 7 -8.44 -10.14 6.31
N MET A 8 -7.62 -9.08 6.42
CA MET A 8 -7.85 -7.82 5.71
C MET A 8 -7.56 -7.91 4.21
N LEU A 9 -6.79 -8.92 3.78
CA LEU A 9 -6.51 -9.17 2.37
C LEU A 9 -7.70 -9.92 1.75
N ASN A 10 -8.61 -9.16 1.15
CA ASN A 10 -9.72 -9.72 0.39
C ASN A 10 -9.25 -10.37 -0.93
N PRO A 11 -10.12 -11.11 -1.64
CA PRO A 11 -9.71 -11.84 -2.84
C PRO A 11 -9.09 -10.98 -3.94
N ASP A 12 -9.61 -9.77 -4.17
CA ASP A 12 -9.11 -8.87 -5.21
C ASP A 12 -7.72 -8.32 -4.86
N VAL A 13 -7.49 -7.97 -3.59
CA VAL A 13 -6.17 -7.53 -3.11
C VAL A 13 -5.16 -8.68 -3.18
N LEU A 14 -5.52 -9.88 -2.72
CA LEU A 14 -4.64 -11.04 -2.80
C LEU A 14 -4.27 -11.39 -4.24
N GLN A 15 -5.24 -11.33 -5.16
CA GLN A 15 -4.98 -11.60 -6.57
C GLN A 15 -3.98 -10.61 -7.16
N ALA A 16 -4.13 -9.31 -6.87
CA ALA A 16 -3.19 -8.30 -7.34
C ALA A 16 -1.78 -8.53 -6.78
N LEU A 17 -1.65 -8.74 -5.46
CA LEU A 17 -0.36 -8.99 -4.81
C LEU A 17 0.33 -10.26 -5.34
N CYS A 18 -0.41 -11.33 -5.63
CA CYS A 18 0.15 -12.55 -6.20
C CYS A 18 0.53 -12.43 -7.68
N ALA A 19 -0.07 -11.49 -8.41
CA ALA A 19 0.21 -11.27 -9.83
C ALA A 19 1.36 -10.29 -10.08
N MET A 20 1.76 -9.50 -9.07
CA MET A 20 2.88 -8.58 -9.16
C MET A 20 4.21 -9.31 -9.39
N GLY A 21 4.99 -8.83 -10.35
CA GLY A 21 6.36 -9.23 -10.60
C GLY A 21 7.37 -8.47 -9.75
N HIS A 22 8.64 -8.82 -9.90
CA HIS A 22 9.73 -8.06 -9.28
C HIS A 22 9.81 -6.66 -9.90
N GLY A 23 9.82 -5.64 -9.04
CA GLY A 23 9.83 -4.23 -9.44
C GLY A 23 8.46 -3.64 -9.77
N ASP A 24 7.36 -4.41 -9.65
CA ASP A 24 6.02 -3.83 -9.71
C ASP A 24 5.73 -3.03 -8.44
N ASP A 25 5.12 -1.86 -8.61
CA ASP A 25 4.75 -0.95 -7.53
C ASP A 25 3.26 -1.01 -7.21
N LEU A 26 2.91 -0.71 -5.96
CA LEU A 26 1.55 -0.41 -5.54
C LEU A 26 1.50 0.86 -4.71
N VAL A 27 0.33 1.50 -4.68
CA VAL A 27 0.07 2.67 -3.83
C VAL A 27 -0.95 2.30 -2.76
N LEU A 28 -0.55 2.37 -1.50
CA LEU A 28 -1.46 2.44 -0.37
C LEU A 28 -1.83 3.91 -0.14
N CYS A 29 -3.08 4.28 -0.42
CA CYS A 29 -3.56 5.65 -0.33
C CYS A 29 -4.62 5.85 0.76
N ASP A 30 -4.75 7.08 1.23
CA ASP A 30 -5.78 7.49 2.19
C ASP A 30 -7.09 7.86 1.48
N MET A 31 -8.08 8.33 2.25
CA MET A 31 -9.36 8.78 1.72
C MET A 31 -9.32 10.16 1.03
N ASN A 32 -8.20 10.89 1.12
CA ASN A 32 -8.03 12.20 0.51
C ASN A 32 -7.41 12.11 -0.89
N PHE A 33 -6.68 11.01 -1.17
CA PHE A 33 -6.07 10.74 -2.46
C PHE A 33 -7.15 10.51 -3.55
N PRO A 34 -6.97 10.99 -4.79
CA PRO A 34 -7.91 10.80 -5.90
C PRO A 34 -7.86 9.37 -6.48
N ALA A 35 -8.09 8.37 -5.63
CA ALA A 35 -7.83 6.97 -5.90
C ALA A 35 -8.64 6.41 -7.09
N ASP A 36 -9.91 6.82 -7.23
CA ASP A 36 -10.76 6.41 -8.36
C ASP A 36 -10.21 6.83 -9.73
N ALA A 37 -9.65 8.05 -9.82
CA ALA A 37 -9.09 8.54 -11.07
C ALA A 37 -7.75 7.87 -11.37
N VAL A 38 -6.88 7.78 -10.37
CA VAL A 38 -5.53 7.20 -10.51
C VAL A 38 -5.60 5.71 -10.84
N ALA A 39 -6.50 4.96 -10.19
CA ALA A 39 -6.61 3.51 -10.41
C ALA A 39 -7.09 3.13 -11.82
N ARG A 40 -7.74 4.03 -12.57
CA ARG A 40 -8.07 3.80 -14.00
C ARG A 40 -6.83 3.73 -14.89
N HIS A 41 -5.71 4.27 -14.42
CA HIS A 41 -4.44 4.28 -15.13
C HIS A 41 -3.45 3.23 -14.60
N SER A 42 -3.82 2.46 -13.56
CA SER A 42 -3.01 1.34 -13.07
C SER A 42 -3.26 0.09 -13.90
N VAL A 43 -2.41 -0.93 -13.71
CA VAL A 43 -2.56 -2.25 -14.34
C VAL A 43 -3.91 -2.90 -14.00
N THR A 44 -4.43 -2.68 -12.79
CA THR A 44 -5.72 -3.24 -12.37
C THR A 44 -6.92 -2.54 -13.01
N GLY A 45 -6.75 -1.29 -13.49
CA GLY A 45 -7.81 -0.47 -14.08
C GLY A 45 -8.97 -0.10 -13.13
N LYS A 46 -8.89 -0.50 -11.85
CA LYS A 46 -9.91 -0.29 -10.83
C LYS A 46 -9.28 -0.14 -9.44
N LEU A 47 -9.95 0.62 -8.58
CA LEU A 47 -9.57 0.79 -7.19
C LEU A 47 -9.78 -0.50 -6.40
N LEU A 48 -8.74 -0.95 -5.71
CA LEU A 48 -8.82 -2.03 -4.72
C LEU A 48 -8.97 -1.43 -3.32
N ARG A 49 -9.74 -2.08 -2.45
CA ARG A 49 -10.11 -1.51 -1.15
C ARG A 49 -9.70 -2.42 0.01
N ILE A 50 -9.17 -1.83 1.07
CA ILE A 50 -9.10 -2.42 2.41
C ILE A 50 -9.79 -1.40 3.33
N ASP A 51 -11.09 -1.59 3.53
CA ASP A 51 -11.93 -0.57 4.15
C ASP A 51 -11.81 -0.53 5.67
N ASN A 52 -12.00 0.67 6.24
CA ASN A 52 -12.15 0.92 7.68
C ASN A 52 -10.95 0.50 8.55
N VAL A 53 -9.73 0.65 8.03
CA VAL A 53 -8.48 0.43 8.77
C VAL A 53 -7.52 1.61 8.63
N THR A 54 -6.57 1.73 9.55
CA THR A 54 -5.49 2.72 9.43
C THR A 54 -4.50 2.31 8.33
N ALA A 55 -3.74 3.29 7.81
CA ALA A 55 -2.67 3.01 6.85
C ALA A 55 -1.66 1.99 7.40
N ALA A 56 -1.27 2.11 8.67
CA ALA A 56 -0.35 1.16 9.31
C ALA A 56 -0.93 -0.27 9.36
N ARG A 57 -2.24 -0.42 9.62
CA ARG A 57 -2.89 -1.74 9.63
C ARG A 57 -2.97 -2.36 8.23
N ALA A 58 -3.25 -1.55 7.21
CA ALA A 58 -3.26 -1.99 5.82
C ALA A 58 -1.84 -2.36 5.34
N ALA A 59 -0.84 -1.53 5.62
CA ALA A 59 0.56 -1.79 5.30
C ALA A 59 1.04 -3.11 5.92
N ARG A 60 0.73 -3.35 7.21
CA ARG A 60 1.05 -4.61 7.89
C ARG A 60 0.40 -5.83 7.23
N ALA A 61 -0.85 -5.71 6.76
CA ALA A 61 -1.51 -6.78 6.03
C ALA A 61 -0.79 -7.08 4.72
N ILE A 62 -0.53 -6.04 3.91
CA ILE A 62 0.13 -6.16 2.60
C ILE A 62 1.53 -6.77 2.76
N LEU A 63 2.36 -6.22 3.65
CA LEU A 63 3.73 -6.67 3.90
C LEU A 63 3.82 -8.05 4.57
N SER A 64 2.70 -8.60 5.05
CA SER A 64 2.68 -10.00 5.53
C SER A 64 2.86 -11.02 4.39
N VAL A 65 2.62 -10.61 3.14
CA VAL A 65 2.74 -11.47 1.95
C VAL A 65 3.55 -10.85 0.81
N LEU A 66 3.77 -9.53 0.81
CA LEU A 66 4.53 -8.82 -0.22
C LEU A 66 5.96 -8.52 0.26
N PRO A 67 7.00 -9.17 -0.31
CA PRO A 67 8.38 -8.80 -0.02
C PRO A 67 8.72 -7.45 -0.67
N LEU A 68 9.39 -6.58 0.08
CA LEU A 68 9.97 -5.36 -0.48
C LEU A 68 11.23 -5.66 -1.26
N ASP A 69 11.50 -4.84 -2.28
CA ASP A 69 12.65 -4.99 -3.14
C ASP A 69 13.95 -4.65 -2.40
N SER A 70 14.89 -5.62 -2.34
CA SER A 70 16.19 -5.47 -1.70
C SER A 70 17.30 -5.01 -2.65
N PHE A 71 16.99 -4.82 -3.93
CA PHE A 71 17.93 -4.35 -4.96
C PHE A 71 17.89 -2.83 -5.16
N VAL A 72 17.04 -2.12 -4.41
CA VAL A 72 16.90 -0.66 -4.43
C VAL A 72 17.08 -0.07 -3.05
N ASP A 73 17.58 1.17 -2.99
CA ASP A 73 17.84 1.85 -1.71
C ASP A 73 16.56 2.22 -0.96
N GLN A 74 15.48 2.51 -1.68
CA GLN A 74 14.23 3.03 -1.13
C GLN A 74 13.02 2.26 -1.71
N PRO A 75 12.71 1.05 -1.23
CA PRO A 75 11.60 0.23 -1.73
C PRO A 75 10.23 0.67 -1.20
N ALA A 76 10.18 1.72 -0.36
CA ALA A 76 8.95 2.31 0.14
C ALA A 76 9.10 3.83 0.17
N LEU A 77 8.11 4.54 -0.38
CA LEU A 77 8.09 5.99 -0.50
C LEU A 77 6.86 6.57 0.20
N ARG A 78 6.96 7.83 0.63
CA ARG A 78 5.88 8.61 1.26
C ARG A 78 5.78 9.97 0.59
N MET A 79 4.60 10.59 0.63
CA MET A 79 4.44 11.98 0.22
C MET A 79 5.10 12.92 1.24
N GLU A 80 5.90 13.85 0.75
CA GLU A 80 6.43 14.96 1.55
C GLU A 80 5.32 15.92 1.98
N VAL A 81 5.49 16.54 3.16
CA VAL A 81 4.62 17.64 3.57
C VAL A 81 4.98 18.87 2.76
N VAL A 82 3.97 19.52 2.15
CA VAL A 82 4.16 20.71 1.32
C VAL A 82 4.81 21.82 2.14
N GLY A 83 5.98 22.29 1.70
CA GLY A 83 6.75 23.32 2.39
C GLY A 83 7.52 22.82 3.62
N ASN A 84 7.45 21.53 3.96
CA ASN A 84 8.18 20.94 5.08
C ASN A 84 8.59 19.47 4.80
N PRO A 85 9.52 19.21 3.86
CA PRO A 85 9.83 17.85 3.38
C PRO A 85 10.42 16.92 4.46
N ALA A 86 11.07 17.51 5.48
CA ALA A 86 11.64 16.76 6.60
C ALA A 86 10.58 16.29 7.61
N GLU A 87 9.36 16.83 7.56
CA GLU A 87 8.29 16.46 8.48
C GLU A 87 7.78 15.04 8.20
N VAL A 88 7.59 14.29 9.28
CA VAL A 88 6.98 12.96 9.28
C VAL A 88 5.72 13.03 10.15
N PRO A 89 4.53 13.16 9.55
CA PRO A 89 3.26 13.12 10.27
C PRO A 89 3.06 11.79 11.02
N ALA A 90 2.24 11.81 12.07
CA ALA A 90 1.98 10.64 12.92
C ALA A 90 1.58 9.39 12.11
N VAL A 91 0.69 9.53 11.12
CA VAL A 91 0.27 8.42 10.25
C VAL A 91 1.44 7.80 9.48
N GLN A 92 2.40 8.61 9.03
CA GLN A 92 3.57 8.11 8.31
C GLN A 92 4.57 7.47 9.28
N ALA A 93 4.69 7.98 10.51
CA ALA A 93 5.50 7.37 11.56
C ALA A 93 4.95 5.99 11.98
N GLU A 94 3.63 5.85 12.10
CA GLU A 94 2.97 4.57 12.41
C GLU A 94 3.19 3.51 11.33
N VAL A 95 3.30 3.90 10.06
CA VAL A 95 3.59 2.99 8.94
C VAL A 95 5.06 2.53 8.96
N GLN A 96 5.97 3.35 9.48
CA GLN A 96 7.42 3.06 9.55
C GLN A 96 7.82 2.16 10.73
N ALA A 97 6.90 1.85 11.64
CA ALA A 97 7.17 1.13 12.89
C ALA A 97 7.07 -0.40 12.76
#